data_AF-A0A2N2A0H2-F1
#
_entry.id   AF-A0A2N2A0H2-F1
#
_cell.length_a   1.000
_cell.length_b   1.000
_cell.length_c   1.000
_cell.angle_alpha   90.00
_cell.angle_beta   90.00
_cell.angle_gamma   90.00
#
_symmetry.space_group_name_H-M   'P 1'
#
loop_
_entity.id
_entity.type
_entity.pdbx_description
1 polymer ?
#
loop_
_entity_poly.entity_id
_entity_poly.type
_entity_poly.pdbx_seq_one_letter_code
_entity_poly.pdbx_strand_id
1 'polypeptide(L)'
;MPSTSSKIEAFFQPNSPWAGPLALLRELLLFAGLVEDFKWGKPCYTVNGQNSIILFEFKDSCAIGFMKGALLKDESKILVAPGEHSQAMRMVKFTRADEVRAKAETLRRYIAEAIAIEEAGLEIEFEPMKAEMPEEFQAALDADAKLKLAYYSLTPGRQRAYLLYFADAKQSKTRVARIEKYIPRILDHKGILDRD
;
A
#
# COMPACT_ATOMS: atom_id res chain seq x y z
N MET A 1 18.84 -14.67 11.88
CA MET A 1 17.73 -14.11 11.06
C MET A 1 17.98 -14.48 9.60
N PRO A 2 16.96 -14.81 8.81
CA PRO A 2 17.15 -15.07 7.38
C PRO A 2 17.70 -13.84 6.66
N SER A 3 18.61 -14.05 5.70
CA SER A 3 19.17 -13.00 4.86
C SER A 3 18.10 -12.42 3.92
N THR A 4 18.33 -11.23 3.35
CA THR A 4 17.43 -10.63 2.35
C THR A 4 17.21 -11.59 1.18
N SER A 5 18.28 -12.18 0.65
CA SER A 5 18.19 -13.19 -0.42
C SER A 5 17.33 -14.39 -0.01
N SER A 6 17.51 -14.97 1.19
CA SER A 6 16.71 -16.14 1.58
C SER A 6 15.22 -15.82 1.76
N LYS A 7 14.87 -14.58 2.15
CA LYS A 7 13.48 -14.13 2.24
C LYS A 7 12.83 -13.95 0.86
N ILE A 8 13.60 -13.41 -0.09
CA ILE A 8 13.18 -13.28 -1.49
C ILE A 8 12.92 -14.66 -2.08
N GLU A 9 13.87 -15.59 -1.95
CA GLU A 9 13.70 -16.95 -2.48
C GLU A 9 12.50 -17.67 -1.85
N ALA A 10 12.25 -17.46 -0.56
CA ALA A 10 11.06 -18.00 0.10
C ALA A 10 9.74 -17.47 -0.49
N PHE A 11 9.70 -16.23 -0.97
CA PHE A 11 8.53 -15.62 -1.59
C PHE A 11 8.22 -16.21 -2.97
N PHE A 12 9.24 -16.63 -3.73
CA PHE A 12 9.09 -17.19 -5.07
C PHE A 12 9.07 -18.72 -5.09
N GLN A 13 8.77 -19.37 -3.97
CA GLN A 13 8.72 -20.83 -3.92
C GLN A 13 7.65 -21.41 -4.85
N PRO A 14 7.92 -22.57 -5.49
CA PRO A 14 7.06 -23.16 -6.52
C PRO A 14 5.70 -23.65 -6.00
N ASN A 15 5.51 -23.72 -4.68
CA ASN A 15 4.27 -24.21 -4.07
C ASN A 15 3.16 -23.15 -3.98
N SER A 16 3.46 -21.88 -4.32
CA SER A 16 2.42 -20.85 -4.42
C SER A 16 1.62 -21.01 -5.72
N PRO A 17 0.28 -20.86 -5.70
CA PRO A 17 -0.54 -20.75 -6.92
C PRO A 17 -0.06 -19.65 -7.88
N TRP A 18 0.69 -18.67 -7.37
CA TRP A 18 1.14 -17.50 -8.10
C TRP A 18 2.61 -17.58 -8.53
N ALA A 19 3.30 -18.71 -8.28
CA ALA A 19 4.72 -18.88 -8.61
C ALA A 19 5.01 -18.57 -10.09
N GLY A 20 4.17 -19.05 -11.01
CA GLY A 20 4.28 -18.79 -12.44
C GLY A 20 4.26 -17.30 -12.82
N PRO A 21 3.15 -16.56 -12.55
CA PRO A 21 3.11 -15.13 -12.87
C PRO A 21 4.14 -14.31 -12.09
N LEU A 22 4.41 -14.60 -10.81
CA LEU A 22 5.41 -13.89 -10.02
C LEU A 22 6.83 -14.05 -10.56
N ALA A 23 7.20 -15.25 -11.02
CA ALA A 23 8.52 -15.49 -11.63
C ALA A 23 8.73 -14.64 -12.90
N LEU A 24 7.71 -14.52 -13.76
CA LEU A 24 7.78 -13.67 -14.94
C LEU A 24 7.89 -12.18 -14.59
N LEU A 25 7.16 -11.72 -13.56
CA LEU A 25 7.26 -10.34 -13.10
C LEU A 25 8.65 -10.05 -12.53
N ARG A 26 9.22 -10.97 -11.73
CA ARG A 26 10.60 -10.87 -11.24
C ARG A 26 11.61 -10.77 -12.38
N GLU A 27 11.48 -11.62 -13.40
CA GLU A 27 12.35 -11.61 -14.59
C GLU A 27 12.31 -10.26 -15.31
N LEU A 28 11.12 -9.69 -15.54
CA LEU A 28 10.99 -8.36 -16.16
C LEU A 28 11.68 -7.25 -15.36
N LEU A 29 11.59 -7.30 -14.03
CA LEU A 29 12.17 -6.29 -13.15
C LEU A 29 13.70 -6.41 -13.08
N LEU A 30 14.22 -7.63 -12.99
CA LEU A 30 15.66 -7.90 -13.03
C LEU A 30 16.27 -7.53 -14.38
N PHE A 31 15.58 -7.85 -15.49
CA PHE A 31 16.00 -7.46 -16.83
C PHE A 31 16.08 -5.94 -17.01
N ALA A 32 15.20 -5.19 -16.34
CA ALA A 32 15.24 -3.73 -16.33
C ALA A 32 16.36 -3.13 -15.46
N GLY A 33 17.18 -3.96 -14.80
CA GLY A 33 18.32 -3.52 -13.99
C GLY A 33 17.94 -3.03 -12.58
N LEU A 34 16.72 -3.29 -12.12
CA LEU A 34 16.31 -2.94 -10.76
C LEU A 34 16.98 -3.82 -9.72
N VAL A 35 17.34 -3.23 -8.58
CA VAL A 35 17.97 -3.95 -7.47
C VAL A 35 16.90 -4.52 -6.54
N GLU A 36 16.94 -5.83 -6.32
CA GLU A 36 16.04 -6.54 -5.41
C GLU A 36 16.38 -6.27 -3.93
N ASP A 37 15.32 -6.09 -3.15
CA ASP A 37 15.32 -5.93 -1.71
C ASP A 37 14.08 -6.62 -1.11
N PHE A 38 13.98 -6.69 0.22
CA PHE A 38 12.85 -7.30 0.91
C PHE A 38 12.37 -6.44 2.08
N LYS A 39 11.24 -5.76 1.88
CA LYS A 39 10.63 -4.85 2.86
C LYS A 39 9.14 -5.15 3.00
N TRP A 40 8.59 -4.89 4.19
CA TRP A 40 7.15 -5.09 4.48
C TRP A 40 6.62 -6.51 4.15
N GLY A 41 7.50 -7.51 4.27
CA GLY A 41 7.19 -8.90 3.96
C GLY A 41 7.07 -9.21 2.46
N LYS A 42 7.61 -8.37 1.58
CA LYS A 42 7.46 -8.47 0.12
C LYS A 42 8.78 -8.18 -0.60
N PRO A 43 9.01 -8.76 -1.78
CA PRO A 43 10.05 -8.30 -2.69
C PRO A 43 9.78 -6.86 -3.12
N CYS A 44 10.79 -6.02 -2.95
CA CYS A 44 10.81 -4.63 -3.37
C CYS A 44 11.96 -4.43 -4.34
N TYR A 45 11.78 -3.51 -5.30
CA TYR A 45 12.72 -3.26 -6.37
C TYR A 45 13.05 -1.78 -6.36
N THR A 46 14.34 -1.48 -6.31
CA THR A 46 14.82 -0.13 -6.02
C THR A 46 15.51 0.51 -7.20
N VAL A 47 15.34 1.83 -7.29
CA VAL A 47 16.07 2.74 -8.18
C VAL A 47 16.86 3.67 -7.27
N ASN A 48 18.19 3.69 -7.37
CA ASN A 48 19.06 4.51 -6.52
C ASN A 48 18.77 4.36 -5.00
N GLY A 49 18.41 3.14 -4.56
CA GLY A 49 18.08 2.82 -3.18
C GLY A 49 16.65 3.19 -2.73
N GLN A 50 15.88 3.89 -3.57
CA GLN A 50 14.46 4.21 -3.32
C GLN A 50 13.56 3.08 -3.82
N ASN A 51 12.55 2.69 -3.04
CA ASN A 51 11.61 1.65 -3.44
C ASN A 51 10.70 2.17 -4.56
N SER A 52 10.77 1.57 -5.75
CA SER A 52 9.97 1.98 -6.90
C SER A 52 8.83 1.00 -7.20
N ILE A 53 9.13 -0.31 -7.14
CA ILE A 53 8.17 -1.38 -7.50
C ILE A 53 8.13 -2.45 -6.41
N ILE A 54 6.95 -3.02 -6.17
CA ILE A 54 6.72 -4.10 -5.20
C ILE A 54 5.91 -5.21 -5.85
N LEU A 55 6.23 -6.47 -5.55
CA LEU A 55 5.39 -7.60 -5.91
C LEU A 55 4.51 -8.03 -4.74
N PHE A 56 3.25 -8.32 -5.03
CA PHE A 56 2.23 -8.67 -4.06
C PHE A 56 1.67 -10.06 -4.31
N GLU A 57 1.37 -10.74 -3.21
CA GLU A 57 0.58 -11.96 -3.18
C GLU A 57 -0.72 -11.67 -2.41
N PHE A 58 -1.85 -11.97 -3.03
CA PHE A 58 -3.18 -11.90 -2.43
C PHE A 58 -3.81 -13.30 -2.38
N LYS A 59 -4.97 -13.41 -1.75
CA LYS A 59 -5.70 -14.68 -1.65
C LYS A 59 -6.12 -15.23 -3.02
N ASP A 60 -6.46 -14.36 -3.95
CA ASP A 60 -7.08 -14.69 -5.24
C ASP A 60 -6.29 -14.18 -6.46
N SER A 61 -5.14 -13.53 -6.24
CA SER A 61 -4.33 -12.93 -7.30
C SER A 61 -2.91 -12.62 -6.83
N CYS A 62 -2.02 -12.30 -7.77
CA CYS A 62 -0.77 -11.60 -7.50
C CYS A 62 -0.75 -10.26 -8.25
N ALA A 63 0.19 -9.38 -7.92
CA ALA A 63 0.29 -8.10 -8.60
C ALA A 63 1.71 -7.55 -8.67
N ILE A 64 1.94 -6.71 -9.69
CA ILE A 64 3.03 -5.73 -9.72
C ILE A 64 2.46 -4.38 -9.33
N GLY A 65 3.04 -3.74 -8.31
CA GLY A 65 2.64 -2.42 -7.83
C GLY A 65 3.75 -1.39 -7.99
N PHE A 66 3.40 -0.25 -8.57
CA PHE A 66 4.27 0.90 -8.80
C PHE A 66 3.99 1.95 -7.72
N MET A 67 5.00 2.30 -6.92
CA MET A 67 4.87 3.20 -5.76
C MET A 67 4.33 4.57 -6.17
N LYS A 68 4.91 5.14 -7.23
CA LYS A 68 4.46 6.39 -7.86
C LYS A 68 3.56 6.15 -9.08
N GLY A 69 2.79 5.07 -9.05
CA GLY A 69 2.00 4.60 -10.19
C GLY A 69 0.97 5.60 -10.73
N ALA A 70 0.52 6.57 -9.93
CA ALA A 70 -0.36 7.65 -10.38
C ALA A 70 0.30 8.64 -11.35
N LEU A 71 1.63 8.67 -11.43
CA LEU A 71 2.38 9.49 -12.38
C LEU A 71 2.62 8.76 -13.72
N LEU A 72 2.32 7.45 -13.81
CA LEU A 72 2.42 6.70 -15.06
C LEU A 72 1.34 7.18 -16.03
N LYS A 73 1.65 7.18 -17.33
CA LYS A 73 0.72 7.65 -18.37
C LYS A 73 -0.52 6.78 -18.52
N ASP A 74 -0.37 5.48 -18.24
CA ASP A 74 -1.39 4.43 -18.34
C ASP A 74 -2.22 4.42 -19.64
N GLU A 75 -1.56 4.56 -20.79
CA GLU A 75 -2.24 4.56 -22.10
C GLU A 75 -3.06 3.28 -22.35
N SER A 76 -2.63 2.15 -21.76
CA SER A 76 -3.33 0.86 -21.87
C SER A 76 -4.49 0.70 -20.89
N LYS A 77 -4.67 1.63 -19.94
CA LYS A 77 -5.76 1.64 -18.93
C LYS A 77 -5.86 0.34 -18.13
N ILE A 78 -4.72 -0.20 -17.72
CA ILE A 78 -4.64 -1.46 -16.96
C ILE A 78 -4.28 -1.25 -15.49
N LEU A 79 -3.95 -0.02 -15.10
CA LEU A 79 -3.59 0.30 -13.72
C LEU A 79 -4.83 0.47 -12.86
N VAL A 80 -4.81 -0.16 -11.69
CA VAL A 80 -5.85 -0.01 -10.67
C VAL A 80 -5.25 0.47 -9.36
N ALA A 81 -6.00 1.28 -8.62
CA ALA A 81 -5.63 1.64 -7.25
C ALA A 81 -5.75 0.41 -6.32
N PRO A 82 -4.85 0.25 -5.33
CA PRO A 82 -4.99 -0.77 -4.29
C PRO A 82 -6.32 -0.73 -3.52
N GLY A 83 -6.88 0.46 -3.38
CA GLY A 83 -8.16 0.72 -2.74
C GLY A 83 -8.62 2.14 -3.04
N GLU A 84 -9.87 2.43 -2.69
CA GLU A 84 -10.57 3.69 -3.01
C GLU A 84 -9.81 4.96 -2.61
N HIS A 85 -9.04 4.90 -1.52
CA HIS A 85 -8.34 6.05 -0.96
C HIS A 85 -6.84 6.12 -1.34
N SER A 86 -6.37 5.19 -2.18
CA SER A 86 -4.96 5.17 -2.60
C SER A 86 -4.71 6.21 -3.69
N GLN A 87 -3.95 7.25 -3.35
CA GLN A 87 -3.66 8.34 -4.27
C GLN A 87 -2.41 8.05 -5.11
N ALA A 88 -1.37 7.46 -4.50
CA ALA A 88 -0.08 7.26 -5.14
C ALA A 88 0.04 5.94 -5.92
N MET A 89 0.00 4.82 -5.20
CA MET A 89 0.28 3.52 -5.80
C MET A 89 -0.77 3.13 -6.84
N ARG A 90 -0.30 2.50 -7.92
CA ARG A 90 -1.13 1.75 -8.86
C ARG A 90 -0.56 0.37 -9.05
N MET A 91 -1.40 -0.60 -9.38
CA MET A 91 -0.99 -1.98 -9.61
C MET A 91 -1.66 -2.58 -10.84
N VAL A 92 -1.07 -3.66 -11.34
CA VAL A 92 -1.72 -4.57 -12.29
C VAL A 92 -1.81 -5.94 -11.63
N LYS A 93 -3.01 -6.51 -11.61
CA LYS A 93 -3.28 -7.84 -11.01
C LYS A 93 -3.26 -8.93 -12.05
N PHE A 94 -2.82 -10.12 -11.63
CA PHE A 94 -2.73 -11.31 -12.45
C PHE A 94 -3.21 -12.53 -11.68
N THR A 95 -3.88 -13.43 -12.39
CA THR A 95 -4.27 -14.75 -11.90
C THR A 95 -3.53 -15.87 -12.63
N ARG A 96 -2.92 -15.57 -13.79
CA ARG A 96 -2.22 -16.56 -14.63
C ARG A 96 -0.97 -15.98 -15.27
N ALA A 97 0.01 -16.84 -15.52
CA ALA A 97 1.27 -16.46 -16.17
C ALA A 97 1.06 -15.94 -17.61
N ASP A 98 0.07 -16.45 -18.34
CA ASP A 98 -0.21 -16.03 -19.72
C ASP A 98 -0.69 -14.58 -19.81
N GLU A 99 -1.37 -14.09 -18.77
CA GLU A 99 -1.78 -12.68 -18.67
C GLU A 99 -0.56 -11.76 -18.56
N VAL A 100 0.47 -12.18 -17.81
CA VAL A 100 1.74 -11.45 -17.71
C VAL A 100 2.43 -11.41 -19.07
N ARG A 101 2.52 -12.55 -19.76
CA ARG A 101 3.13 -12.64 -21.10
C ARG A 101 2.42 -11.75 -22.12
N ALA A 102 1.09 -11.80 -22.15
CA ALA A 102 0.28 -10.99 -23.05
C ALA A 102 0.44 -9.48 -22.81
N LYS A 103 0.85 -9.06 -21.60
CA LYS A 103 1.08 -7.66 -21.23
C LYS A 103 2.55 -7.27 -21.11
N ALA A 104 3.49 -8.17 -21.46
CA ALA A 104 4.91 -7.97 -21.19
C ALA A 104 5.49 -6.68 -21.80
N GLU A 105 5.04 -6.30 -22.99
CA GLU A 105 5.48 -5.05 -23.63
C GLU A 105 4.98 -3.81 -22.87
N THR A 106 3.70 -3.77 -22.49
CA THR A 106 3.13 -2.70 -21.66
C THR A 106 3.82 -2.62 -20.31
N LEU A 107 4.08 -3.78 -19.67
CA LEU A 107 4.78 -3.83 -18.39
C LEU A 107 6.20 -3.28 -18.50
N ARG A 108 6.95 -3.61 -19.57
CA ARG A 108 8.28 -3.03 -19.81
C ARG A 108 8.24 -1.51 -19.93
N ARG A 109 7.24 -0.95 -20.63
CA ARG A 109 7.05 0.51 -20.69
C ARG A 109 6.80 1.11 -19.32
N TYR A 110 5.88 0.52 -18.54
CA TYR A 110 5.57 1.04 -17.19
C TYR A 110 6.74 0.92 -16.22
N ILE A 111 7.55 -0.13 -16.33
CA ILE A 111 8.79 -0.28 -15.55
C ILE A 111 9.79 0.82 -15.94
N ALA A 112 9.99 1.09 -17.24
CA ALA A 112 10.87 2.15 -17.70
C ALA A 112 10.39 3.55 -17.25
N GLU A 113 9.08 3.82 -17.33
CA GLU A 113 8.48 5.05 -16.82
C GLU A 113 8.69 5.20 -15.30
N ALA A 114 8.49 4.12 -14.53
CA ALA A 114 8.70 4.13 -13.08
C ALA A 114 10.17 4.41 -12.71
N ILE A 115 11.12 3.88 -13.48
CA ILE A 115 12.55 4.19 -13.32
C ILE A 115 12.80 5.68 -13.59
N ALA A 116 12.32 6.19 -14.72
CA ALA A 116 12.49 7.59 -15.09
C ALA A 116 11.87 8.57 -14.08
N ILE A 117 10.72 8.21 -13.50
CA ILE A 117 10.06 8.99 -12.43
C ILE A 117 10.96 9.12 -11.20
N GLU A 118 11.60 8.03 -10.76
CA GLU A 118 12.50 8.05 -9.61
C GLU A 118 13.81 8.76 -9.92
N GLU A 119 14.39 8.57 -11.11
CA GLU A 119 15.60 9.27 -11.54
C GLU A 119 15.38 10.79 -11.67
N ALA A 120 14.19 11.21 -12.10
CA ALA A 120 13.80 12.61 -12.17
C ALA A 120 13.42 13.20 -10.80
N GLY A 121 13.34 12.40 -9.74
CA GLY A 121 12.97 12.85 -8.39
C GLY A 121 11.56 13.43 -8.30
N LEU A 122 10.64 12.96 -9.15
CA LEU A 122 9.25 13.44 -9.13
C LEU A 122 8.54 12.97 -7.88
N GLU A 123 7.76 13.85 -7.27
CA GLU A 123 6.98 13.55 -6.07
C GLU A 123 5.48 13.61 -6.37
N ILE A 124 4.70 12.88 -5.58
CA ILE A 124 3.24 12.90 -5.67
C ILE A 124 2.70 13.92 -4.68
N GLU A 125 1.97 14.90 -5.20
CA GLU A 125 1.16 15.77 -4.37
C GLU A 125 -0.06 15.01 -3.87
N PHE A 126 -0.15 14.87 -2.54
CA PHE A 126 -1.27 14.19 -1.92
C PHE A 126 -2.40 15.17 -1.67
N GLU A 127 -3.54 14.92 -2.27
CA GLU A 127 -4.78 15.60 -1.96
C GLU A 127 -5.18 15.30 -0.50
N PRO A 128 -5.43 16.32 0.33
CA PRO A 128 -5.97 16.12 1.65
C PRO A 128 -7.33 15.42 1.52
N MET A 129 -7.38 14.12 1.83
CA MET A 129 -8.67 13.45 1.85
C MET A 129 -9.46 13.97 3.05
N LYS A 130 -10.59 14.62 2.78
CA LYS A 130 -11.49 15.13 3.81
C LYS A 130 -11.98 13.96 4.66
N ALA A 131 -11.39 13.80 5.84
CA ALA A 131 -11.92 12.91 6.85
C ALA A 131 -12.69 13.79 7.82
N GLU A 132 -14.02 13.70 7.77
CA GLU A 132 -14.87 14.44 8.69
C GLU A 132 -14.70 13.87 10.10
N MET A 133 -14.60 14.75 11.08
CA MET A 133 -14.61 14.37 12.49
C MET A 133 -16.06 14.05 12.88
N PRO A 134 -16.40 12.79 13.22
CA PRO A 134 -17.74 12.50 13.69
C PRO A 134 -17.99 13.24 15.01
N GLU A 135 -19.19 13.80 15.17
CA GLU A 135 -19.58 14.54 16.38
C GLU A 135 -19.37 13.71 17.65
N GLU A 136 -19.63 12.39 17.58
CA GLU A 136 -19.44 11.49 18.71
C GLU A 136 -17.98 11.33 19.11
N PHE A 137 -17.06 11.38 18.14
CA PHE A 137 -15.64 11.31 18.45
C PHE A 137 -15.13 12.64 18.99
N GLN A 138 -15.58 13.77 18.40
CA GLN A 138 -15.29 15.09 18.93
C GLN A 138 -15.73 15.22 20.41
N ALA A 139 -16.93 14.76 20.73
CA ALA A 139 -17.43 14.74 22.11
C ALA A 139 -16.55 13.90 23.05
N ALA A 140 -16.05 12.74 22.59
CA ALA A 140 -15.12 11.92 23.37
C ALA A 140 -13.77 12.62 23.61
N LEU A 141 -13.22 13.30 22.59
CA LEU A 141 -11.98 14.09 22.72
C LEU A 141 -12.16 15.27 23.68
N ASP A 142 -13.31 15.93 23.66
CA ASP A 142 -13.57 17.06 24.54
C ASP A 142 -13.86 16.64 25.99
N ALA A 143 -14.36 15.42 26.21
CA ALA A 143 -14.57 14.85 27.53
C ALA A 143 -13.28 14.28 28.18
N ASP A 144 -12.26 13.91 27.38
CA ASP A 144 -11.03 13.30 27.89
C ASP A 144 -9.77 13.96 27.27
N ALA A 145 -9.11 14.80 28.08
CA ALA A 145 -7.89 15.48 27.69
C ALA A 145 -6.71 14.54 27.37
N LYS A 146 -6.63 13.36 28.02
CA LYS A 146 -5.57 12.38 27.73
C LYS A 146 -5.80 11.74 26.37
N LEU A 147 -7.05 11.36 26.08
CA LEU A 147 -7.44 10.84 24.77
C LEU A 147 -7.16 11.86 23.67
N LYS A 148 -7.53 13.13 23.89
CA LYS A 148 -7.26 14.24 22.97
C LYS A 148 -5.78 14.38 22.65
N LEU A 149 -4.94 14.43 23.68
CA LEU A 149 -3.48 14.53 23.50
C LEU A 149 -2.93 13.32 22.74
N ALA A 150 -3.35 12.11 23.11
CA ALA A 150 -2.87 10.89 22.49
C ALA A 150 -3.29 10.75 21.02
N TYR A 151 -4.51 11.19 20.67
CA TYR A 151 -4.99 11.21 19.29
C TYR A 151 -4.17 12.18 18.44
N TYR A 152 -4.01 13.42 18.89
CA TYR A 152 -3.28 14.44 18.11
C TYR A 152 -1.76 14.20 18.04
N SER A 153 -1.20 13.33 18.89
CA SER A 153 0.20 12.91 18.77
C SER A 153 0.41 11.77 17.76
N LEU A 154 -0.65 11.17 17.21
CA LEU A 154 -0.54 10.19 16.13
C LEU A 154 -0.08 10.86 14.84
N THR A 155 0.54 10.09 13.93
CA THR A 155 0.87 10.61 12.59
C THR A 155 -0.41 10.98 11.83
N PRO A 156 -0.38 11.96 10.90
CA PRO A 156 -1.57 12.37 10.14
C PRO A 156 -2.29 11.21 9.47
N GLY A 157 -1.55 10.22 8.96
CA GLY A 157 -2.12 9.00 8.37
C GLY A 157 -2.88 8.13 9.37
N ARG A 158 -2.38 7.99 10.61
CA ARG A 158 -3.06 7.25 11.68
C ARG A 158 -4.32 7.98 12.17
N GLN A 159 -4.22 9.30 12.37
CA GLN A 159 -5.37 10.14 12.73
C GLN A 159 -6.48 9.99 11.69
N ARG A 160 -6.13 10.12 10.41
CA ARG A 160 -7.04 9.97 9.28
C ARG A 160 -7.68 8.58 9.21
N ALA A 161 -6.92 7.52 9.45
CA ALA A 161 -7.46 6.15 9.42
C ALA A 161 -8.56 5.94 10.48
N TYR A 162 -8.41 6.53 11.67
CA TYR A 162 -9.46 6.52 12.68
C TYR A 162 -10.70 7.27 12.23
N LEU A 163 -10.54 8.49 11.70
CA LEU A 163 -11.67 9.29 11.23
C LEU A 163 -12.45 8.58 10.13
N LEU A 164 -11.76 8.02 9.13
CA LEU A 164 -12.40 7.24 8.06
C LEU A 164 -13.16 6.03 8.63
N TYR A 165 -12.57 5.28 9.56
CA TYR A 165 -13.22 4.11 10.15
C TYR A 165 -14.43 4.49 11.01
N PHE A 166 -14.37 5.59 11.75
CA PHE A 166 -15.50 6.07 12.54
C PHE A 166 -16.61 6.62 11.63
N ALA A 167 -16.26 7.46 10.65
CA ALA A 167 -17.20 8.09 9.72
C ALA A 167 -17.91 7.10 8.78
N ASP A 168 -17.26 5.97 8.45
CA ASP A 168 -17.85 4.90 7.63
C ASP A 168 -19.13 4.29 8.22
N ALA A 169 -19.31 4.35 9.55
CA ALA A 169 -20.54 3.89 10.19
C ALA A 169 -21.67 4.93 10.07
N LYS A 170 -22.73 4.56 9.34
CA LYS A 170 -23.92 5.42 9.13
C LYS A 170 -24.72 5.70 10.41
N GLN A 171 -24.81 4.72 11.32
CA GLN A 171 -25.58 4.84 12.56
C GLN A 171 -24.71 5.39 13.70
N SER A 172 -25.22 6.40 14.40
CA SER A 172 -24.54 7.03 15.55
C SER A 172 -24.13 6.01 16.62
N LYS A 173 -25.02 5.08 16.99
CA LYS A 173 -24.71 4.01 17.96
C LYS A 173 -23.51 3.16 17.54
N THR A 174 -23.37 2.87 16.24
CA THR A 174 -22.23 2.10 15.73
C THR A 174 -20.94 2.93 15.77
N ARG A 175 -21.01 4.25 15.51
CA ARG A 175 -19.87 5.15 15.65
C ARG A 175 -19.36 5.17 17.09
N VAL A 176 -20.26 5.38 18.06
CA VAL A 176 -19.92 5.35 19.50
C VAL A 176 -19.24 4.04 19.87
N ALA A 177 -19.84 2.90 19.51
CA ALA A 177 -19.25 1.60 19.81
C ALA A 177 -17.88 1.38 19.15
N ARG A 178 -17.68 1.86 17.91
CA ARG A 178 -16.35 1.84 17.26
C ARG A 178 -15.36 2.73 18.01
N ILE A 179 -15.75 3.94 18.41
CA ILE A 179 -14.89 4.88 19.14
C ILE A 179 -14.45 4.26 20.46
N GLU A 180 -15.39 3.85 21.32
CA GLU A 180 -15.12 3.26 22.63
C GLU A 180 -14.16 2.07 22.54
N LYS A 181 -14.38 1.19 21.55
CA LYS A 181 -13.52 0.03 21.31
C LYS A 181 -12.06 0.42 21.01
N TYR A 182 -11.84 1.55 20.36
CA TYR A 182 -10.51 1.96 19.88
C TYR A 182 -9.83 3.02 20.75
N ILE A 183 -10.50 3.60 21.75
CA ILE A 183 -9.91 4.51 22.74
C ILE A 183 -8.62 3.93 23.36
N PRO A 184 -8.58 2.69 23.87
CA PRO A 184 -7.36 2.15 24.48
C PRO A 184 -6.15 2.16 23.52
N ARG A 185 -6.38 1.87 22.23
CA ARG A 185 -5.31 1.85 21.22
C ARG A 185 -4.78 3.25 20.90
N ILE A 186 -5.67 4.25 20.88
CA ILE A 186 -5.29 5.65 20.68
C ILE A 186 -4.43 6.10 21.87
N LEU A 187 -4.81 5.73 23.09
CA LEU A 187 -4.02 6.02 24.30
C LEU A 187 -2.64 5.35 24.27
N ASP A 188 -2.51 4.18 23.63
CA ASP A 188 -1.24 3.50 23.39
C ASP A 188 -0.47 4.05 22.16
N HIS A 189 -0.91 5.15 21.56
CA HIS A 189 -0.34 5.77 20.36
C HIS A 189 -0.26 4.84 19.13
N LYS A 190 -1.14 3.84 19.06
CA LYS A 190 -1.23 2.89 17.96
C LYS A 190 -2.21 3.37 16.89
N GLY A 191 -1.93 3.02 15.65
CA GLY A 191 -2.89 3.10 14.54
C GLY A 191 -3.87 1.94 14.53
N ILE A 192 -4.95 2.10 13.77
CA ILE A 192 -6.00 1.08 13.62
C ILE A 192 -5.49 -0.25 13.01
N LEU A 193 -4.45 -0.20 12.18
CA LEU A 193 -3.84 -1.35 11.50
C LEU A 193 -2.54 -1.84 12.16
N ASP A 194 -2.09 -1.18 13.23
CA ASP A 194 -0.87 -1.59 13.92
C ASP A 194 -1.11 -2.93 14.61
N ARG A 195 -0.10 -3.80 14.64
CA ARG A 195 -0.20 -5.08 15.35
C ARG A 195 -0.06 -4.85 16.85
N ASP A 196 -0.66 -5.73 17.65
CA ASP A 196 -0.53 -5.71 19.11
C ASP A 196 0.88 -6.02 19.58
#